data_AF-A0A4Y2SPZ9-F1
#
_entry.id   AF-A0A4Y2SPZ9-F1
#
_cell.length_a   1.000
_cell.length_b   1.000
_cell.length_c   1.000
_cell.angle_alpha   90.00
_cell.angle_beta   90.00
_cell.angle_gamma   90.00
#
_symmetry.space_group_name_H-M   'P 1'
#
loop_
_entity.id
_entity.type
_entity.pdbx_description
1 polymer ?
#
loop_
_entity_poly.entity_id
_entity_poly.type
_entity_poly.pdbx_seq_one_letter_code
_entity_poly.pdbx_strand_id
1 'polypeptide(L)'
;MTVTRTKRSVVTFFDGIRRRKISSLLNELEPLHAVIRRHSQRESWIQFVSSITSSTSSKHLWKKVKAANGVYKEFSIPVLNTGHASYSSPLDVANILGQTFAQFSAADSYNFAFVAIKNRAERMTSNFSSRRPFPYNCEFRMFELKADLSKAHDSSPGSDGIAYSMLRHLNSVSLSNILYLFNRVWREQFPTPMARSCCDSHPQTRKRGIHLDPIRNDAIPIVDEIRFLGVIFDRKLTFLPHILQLRKKCEKSLNILKVLSCTSWGADRTSLLRIYQAVILSRIDYGCLVYGSARSAALRRLDT
;
A
#
# COMPACT_ATOMS: atom_id res chain seq x y z
N MET A 1 69.51 -12.10 29.84
CA MET A 1 68.23 -12.37 29.15
C MET A 1 67.54 -11.04 28.85
N THR A 2 67.91 -10.37 27.77
CA THR A 2 67.47 -8.98 27.48
C THR A 2 67.27 -8.81 25.98
N VAL A 3 66.29 -9.51 25.39
CA VAL A 3 65.96 -9.35 23.96
C VAL A 3 64.44 -9.33 23.67
N THR A 4 63.58 -9.59 24.65
CA THR A 4 62.12 -9.75 24.40
C THR A 4 61.27 -8.48 24.60
N ARG A 5 61.84 -7.37 25.08
CA ARG A 5 61.08 -6.17 25.47
C ARG A 5 60.95 -5.08 24.38
N THR A 6 61.72 -5.18 23.29
CA THR A 6 61.73 -4.18 22.20
C THR A 6 60.72 -4.48 21.07
N LYS A 7 60.40 -5.75 20.77
CA LYS A 7 59.51 -6.08 19.64
C LYS A 7 58.03 -5.72 19.87
N ARG A 8 57.51 -5.84 21.10
CA ARG A 8 56.10 -5.47 21.42
C ARG A 8 55.83 -3.97 21.32
N SER A 9 56.82 -3.14 21.68
CA SER A 9 56.73 -1.67 21.62
C SER A 9 56.70 -1.15 20.17
N VAL A 10 57.46 -1.79 19.28
CA VAL A 10 57.51 -1.42 17.87
C VAL A 10 56.19 -1.75 17.16
N VAL A 11 55.60 -2.91 17.43
CA VAL A 11 54.30 -3.31 16.83
C VAL A 11 53.17 -2.37 17.28
N THR A 12 53.09 -2.03 18.57
CA THR A 12 52.07 -1.09 19.06
C THR A 12 52.28 0.34 18.55
N PHE A 13 53.54 0.76 18.34
CA PHE A 13 53.88 2.05 17.75
C PHE A 13 53.46 2.13 16.26
N PHE A 14 53.77 1.11 15.46
CA PHE A 14 53.36 1.05 14.06
C PHE A 14 51.84 0.89 13.89
N ASP A 15 51.18 0.12 14.75
CA ASP A 15 49.72 -0.03 14.75
C ASP A 15 49.02 1.28 15.14
N GLY A 16 49.59 2.05 16.08
CA GLY A 16 49.15 3.40 16.42
C GLY A 16 49.38 4.44 15.32
N ILE A 17 50.44 4.30 14.51
CA ILE A 17 50.65 5.14 13.30
C ILE A 17 49.64 4.75 12.21
N ARG A 18 49.39 3.46 12.01
CA ARG A 18 48.43 2.95 11.02
C ARG A 18 47.00 3.40 11.33
N ARG A 19 46.56 3.32 12.59
CA ARG A 19 45.24 3.80 13.02
C ARG A 19 45.08 5.32 12.87
N ARG A 20 46.11 6.11 13.20
CA ARG A 20 46.09 7.56 13.00
C ARG A 20 46.03 7.96 11.52
N LYS A 21 46.73 7.21 10.67
CA LYS A 21 46.70 7.43 9.21
C LYS A 21 45.38 6.98 8.58
N ILE A 22 44.74 5.93 9.11
CA ILE A 22 43.38 5.53 8.71
C ILE A 22 42.35 6.56 9.19
N SER A 23 42.45 7.10 10.41
CA SER A 23 41.52 8.13 10.89
C SER A 23 41.68 9.45 10.15
N SER A 24 42.90 9.83 9.76
CA SER A 24 43.12 11.02 8.93
C SER A 24 42.52 10.85 7.54
N LEU A 25 42.70 9.68 6.92
CA LEU A 25 42.07 9.34 5.63
C LEU A 25 40.54 9.27 5.74
N LEU A 26 39.98 8.75 6.82
CA LEU A 26 38.53 8.76 7.07
C LEU A 26 37.99 10.18 7.22
N ASN A 27 38.70 11.06 7.93
CA ASN A 27 38.32 12.47 8.07
C ASN A 27 38.42 13.25 6.74
N GLU A 28 39.34 12.88 5.84
CA GLU A 28 39.42 13.44 4.47
C GLU A 28 38.34 12.87 3.53
N LEU A 29 37.91 11.62 3.74
CA LEU A 29 36.89 10.95 2.93
C LEU A 29 35.45 11.27 3.37
N GLU A 30 35.20 11.60 4.63
CA GLU A 30 33.88 12.04 5.11
C GLU A 30 33.28 13.22 4.32
N PRO A 31 34.00 14.34 4.07
CA PRO A 31 33.46 15.44 3.29
C PRO A 31 33.20 15.04 1.83
N LEU A 32 34.04 14.19 1.24
CA LEU A 32 33.83 13.63 -0.10
C LEU A 32 32.58 12.73 -0.14
N HIS A 33 32.39 11.85 0.84
CA HIS A 33 31.17 11.05 0.99
C HIS A 33 29.93 11.91 1.17
N ALA A 34 30.01 12.98 1.96
CA ALA A 34 28.91 13.92 2.14
C ALA A 34 28.56 14.64 0.83
N VAL A 35 29.55 15.02 0.03
CA VAL A 35 29.37 15.64 -1.29
C VAL A 35 28.73 14.66 -2.29
N ILE A 36 29.27 13.44 -2.41
CA ILE A 36 28.75 12.40 -3.31
C ILE A 36 27.30 12.05 -2.91
N ARG A 37 27.01 11.92 -1.61
CA ARG A 37 25.66 11.66 -1.12
C ARG A 37 24.70 12.80 -1.48
N ARG A 38 25.09 14.07 -1.28
CA ARG A 38 24.26 15.23 -1.63
C ARG A 38 24.03 15.31 -3.14
N HIS A 39 25.05 15.02 -3.95
CA HIS A 39 24.94 14.97 -5.41
C HIS A 39 23.96 13.87 -5.84
N SER A 40 24.12 12.65 -5.33
CA SER A 40 23.22 11.52 -5.61
C SER A 40 21.76 11.80 -5.18
N GLN A 41 21.57 12.40 -4.01
CA GLN A 41 20.24 12.81 -3.53
C GLN A 41 19.60 13.86 -4.43
N ARG A 42 20.38 14.86 -4.88
CA ARG A 42 19.92 15.90 -5.80
C ARG A 42 19.52 15.33 -7.15
N GLU A 43 20.35 14.47 -7.75
CA GLU A 43 20.04 13.83 -9.03
C GLU A 43 18.79 12.94 -8.94
N SER A 44 18.67 12.16 -7.86
CA SER A 44 17.47 11.36 -7.60
C SER A 44 16.21 12.23 -7.46
N TRP A 45 16.33 13.40 -6.83
CA TRP A 45 15.23 14.34 -6.67
C TRP A 45 14.83 14.98 -8.00
N ILE A 46 15.80 15.38 -8.82
CA ILE A 46 15.56 15.96 -10.16
C ILE A 46 14.85 14.93 -11.05
N GLN A 47 15.31 13.69 -11.07
CA GLN A 47 14.67 12.59 -11.81
C GLN A 47 13.25 12.28 -11.31
N PHE A 48 13.02 12.37 -10.00
CA PHE A 48 11.67 12.24 -9.47
C PHE A 48 10.77 13.38 -9.94
N VAL A 49 11.23 14.63 -9.84
CA VAL A 49 10.44 15.81 -10.22
C VAL A 49 10.13 15.82 -11.72
N SER A 50 11.07 15.39 -12.57
CA SER A 50 10.84 15.26 -14.01
C SER A 50 9.83 14.17 -14.37
N SER A 51 9.67 13.14 -13.52
CA SER A 51 8.69 12.06 -13.69
C SER A 51 7.26 12.40 -13.26
N ILE A 52 7.03 13.54 -12.58
CA ILE A 52 5.71 13.92 -12.07
C ILE A 52 4.77 14.27 -13.23
N THR A 53 3.64 13.56 -13.28
CA THR A 53 2.55 13.78 -14.25
C THR A 53 1.24 14.10 -13.53
N SER A 54 0.21 14.54 -14.26
CA SER A 54 -1.14 14.81 -13.73
C SER A 54 -1.82 13.60 -13.08
N SER A 55 -1.38 12.38 -13.39
CA SER A 55 -1.86 11.14 -12.79
C SER A 55 -1.11 10.74 -11.50
N THR A 56 -0.08 11.48 -11.10
CA THR A 56 0.72 11.16 -9.90
C THR A 56 -0.06 11.46 -8.62
N SER A 57 -0.32 10.42 -7.82
CA SER A 57 -1.07 10.54 -6.56
C SER A 57 -0.39 11.47 -5.55
N SER A 58 -1.18 12.34 -4.91
CA SER A 58 -0.68 13.22 -3.85
C SER A 58 -0.04 12.47 -2.67
N LYS A 59 -0.48 11.22 -2.40
CA LYS A 59 0.13 10.39 -1.34
C LYS A 59 1.57 10.01 -1.68
N HIS A 60 1.83 9.68 -2.95
CA HIS A 60 3.15 9.32 -3.44
C HIS A 60 4.11 10.52 -3.42
N LEU A 61 3.62 11.69 -3.86
CA LEU A 61 4.34 12.96 -3.77
C LEU A 61 4.75 13.28 -2.33
N TRP A 62 3.80 13.24 -1.39
CA TRP A 62 4.09 13.53 0.02
C TRP A 62 5.05 12.54 0.65
N LYS A 63 5.04 11.26 0.24
CA LYS A 63 6.02 10.26 0.70
C LYS A 63 7.44 10.67 0.30
N LYS A 64 7.65 11.08 -0.97
CA LYS A 64 8.95 11.52 -1.49
C LYS A 64 9.41 12.84 -0.88
N VAL A 65 8.52 13.82 -0.70
CA VAL A 65 8.82 15.10 -0.02
C VAL A 65 9.26 14.87 1.43
N LYS A 66 8.56 14.00 2.17
CA LYS A 66 8.96 13.67 3.56
C LYS A 66 10.30 12.93 3.62
N ALA A 67 10.63 12.11 2.62
CA ALA A 67 11.93 11.46 2.50
C ALA A 67 13.05 12.46 2.21
N ALA A 68 12.82 13.43 1.32
CA ALA A 68 13.77 14.50 1.05
C ALA A 68 14.03 15.39 2.27
N ASN A 69 12.99 15.68 3.07
CA ASN A 69 13.11 16.43 4.32
C ASN A 69 13.66 15.61 5.50
N GLY A 70 14.06 14.35 5.30
CA GLY A 70 14.58 13.48 6.36
C GLY A 70 13.56 13.05 7.42
N VAL A 71 12.28 13.38 7.24
CA VAL A 71 11.18 13.03 8.17
C VAL A 71 10.71 11.58 7.95
N TYR A 72 10.90 11.04 6.75
CA TYR A 72 10.53 9.68 6.42
C TYR A 72 11.74 8.74 6.57
N LYS A 73 11.64 7.80 7.51
CA LYS A 73 12.48 6.60 7.52
C LYS A 73 11.85 5.56 6.60
N GLU A 74 12.60 5.13 5.59
CA GLU A 74 12.20 3.97 4.80
C GLU A 74 12.26 2.74 5.70
N PHE A 75 11.25 1.87 5.57
CA PHE A 75 11.26 0.58 6.26
C PHE A 75 12.36 -0.27 5.63
N SER A 76 13.51 -0.34 6.29
CA SER A 76 14.52 -1.33 5.98
C SER A 76 14.02 -2.67 6.48
N ILE A 77 13.90 -3.66 5.59
CA ILE A 77 13.62 -5.03 6.01
C ILE A 77 14.75 -5.43 6.98
N PRO A 78 14.43 -5.77 8.24
CA PRO A 78 15.45 -6.16 9.19
C PRO A 78 16.14 -7.42 8.68
N VAL A 79 17.47 -7.41 8.68
CA VAL A 79 18.27 -8.58 8.35
C VAL A 79 17.98 -9.63 9.43
N LEU A 80 17.36 -10.75 9.03
CA LEU A 80 17.10 -11.86 9.94
C LEU A 80 18.38 -12.63 10.18
N ASN A 81 18.75 -12.81 11.45
CA ASN A 81 19.98 -13.48 11.84
C ASN A 81 19.63 -14.75 12.63
N THR A 82 19.74 -15.92 12.00
CA THR A 82 19.43 -17.20 12.64
C THR A 82 20.69 -17.86 13.17
N GLY A 83 21.54 -17.15 13.93
CA GLY A 83 22.76 -17.66 14.58
C GLY A 83 23.89 -18.18 13.66
N HIS A 84 23.57 -18.65 12.46
CA HIS A 84 24.42 -19.34 11.49
C HIS A 84 24.39 -18.66 10.10
N ALA A 85 23.40 -17.78 9.84
CA ALA A 85 23.27 -17.04 8.59
C ALA A 85 22.47 -15.74 8.77
N SER A 86 22.83 -14.72 7.99
CA SER A 86 22.11 -13.45 7.88
C SER A 86 21.37 -13.40 6.54
N TYR A 87 20.05 -13.24 6.58
CA TYR A 87 19.21 -13.14 5.38
C TYR A 87 18.77 -11.70 5.15
N SER A 88 19.10 -11.17 3.97
CA SER A 88 18.78 -9.79 3.55
C SER A 88 17.79 -9.72 2.39
N SER A 89 17.61 -10.82 1.63
CA SER A 89 16.63 -10.91 0.55
C SER A 89 15.20 -11.01 1.09
N PRO A 90 14.23 -10.26 0.55
CA PRO A 90 12.83 -10.33 0.97
C PRO A 90 12.23 -11.74 0.85
N LEU A 91 12.61 -12.49 -0.19
CA LEU A 91 12.13 -13.86 -0.43
C LEU A 91 12.65 -14.81 0.65
N ASP A 92 13.93 -14.73 0.97
CA ASP A 92 14.57 -15.60 1.97
C ASP A 92 14.03 -15.30 3.37
N VAL A 93 13.85 -14.02 3.69
CA VAL A 93 13.20 -13.58 4.94
C VAL A 93 11.79 -14.15 5.06
N ALA A 94 10.98 -14.09 3.99
CA ALA A 94 9.62 -14.63 4.00
C ALA A 94 9.60 -16.15 4.17
N ASN A 95 10.50 -16.87 3.48
CA ASN A 95 10.60 -18.32 3.57
C ASN A 95 11.02 -18.78 4.99
N ILE A 96 12.00 -18.12 5.60
CA ILE A 96 12.45 -18.43 6.96
C ILE A 96 11.35 -18.15 7.99
N LEU A 97 10.62 -17.04 7.85
CA LEU A 97 9.45 -16.77 8.68
C LEU A 97 8.38 -17.87 8.50
N GLY A 98 8.05 -18.23 7.26
CA GLY A 98 7.08 -19.29 6.98
C GLY A 98 7.48 -20.64 7.61
N GLN A 99 8.74 -21.03 7.48
CA GLN A 99 9.27 -22.27 8.05
C GLN A 99 9.24 -22.27 9.57
N THR A 100 9.65 -21.17 10.22
CA THR A 100 9.60 -21.06 11.69
C THR A 100 8.16 -21.12 12.19
N PHE A 101 7.21 -20.42 11.56
CA PHE A 101 5.80 -20.53 11.91
C PHE A 101 5.24 -21.94 11.70
N ALA A 102 5.60 -22.62 10.61
CA ALA A 102 5.19 -23.99 10.37
C ALA A 102 5.72 -24.95 11.44
N GLN A 103 6.97 -24.76 11.88
CA GLN A 103 7.57 -25.53 12.96
C GLN A 103 6.86 -25.30 14.30
N PHE A 104 6.56 -24.04 14.66
CA PHE A 104 5.78 -23.74 15.88
C PHE A 104 4.33 -24.22 15.81
N SER A 105 3.78 -24.32 14.60
CA SER A 105 2.40 -24.80 14.36
C SER A 105 2.33 -26.31 14.09
N ALA A 106 3.46 -27.02 14.15
CA ALA A 106 3.49 -28.47 14.03
C ALA A 106 2.77 -29.10 15.25
N ALA A 107 2.11 -30.24 15.04
CA ALA A 107 1.36 -30.92 16.10
C ALA A 107 2.24 -31.22 17.33
N ASP A 108 3.54 -31.45 17.10
CA ASP A 108 4.55 -31.78 18.11
C ASP A 108 4.95 -30.59 18.99
N SER A 109 4.64 -29.36 18.57
CA SER A 109 4.93 -28.12 19.30
C SER A 109 3.81 -27.71 20.28
N TYR A 110 2.65 -28.37 20.22
CA TYR A 110 1.53 -28.10 21.11
C TYR A 110 1.53 -29.01 22.33
N ASN A 111 1.02 -28.51 23.46
CA ASN A 111 0.77 -29.33 24.65
C ASN A 111 -0.21 -30.47 24.32
N PHE A 112 0.09 -31.69 24.78
CA PHE A 112 -0.72 -32.90 24.61
C PHE A 112 -2.21 -32.69 24.95
N ALA A 113 -2.53 -31.89 25.98
CA ALA A 113 -3.91 -31.57 26.35
C ALA A 113 -4.65 -30.76 25.25
N PHE A 114 -3.96 -29.82 24.60
CA PHE A 114 -4.52 -29.03 23.50
C PHE A 114 -4.67 -29.87 22.23
N VAL A 115 -3.69 -30.74 21.93
CA VAL A 115 -3.75 -31.66 20.79
C VAL A 115 -4.98 -32.58 20.89
N ALA A 116 -5.29 -33.08 22.08
CA ALA A 116 -6.47 -33.90 22.31
C ALA A 116 -7.79 -33.13 22.02
N ILE A 117 -7.88 -31.86 22.44
CA ILE A 117 -9.05 -30.99 22.18
C ILE A 117 -9.18 -30.70 20.69
N LYS A 118 -8.08 -30.32 20.02
CA LYS A 118 -8.03 -30.05 18.58
C LYS A 118 -8.49 -31.27 17.79
N ASN A 119 -7.92 -32.45 18.07
CA ASN A 119 -8.29 -33.69 17.39
C ASN A 119 -9.75 -34.08 17.62
N ARG A 120 -10.31 -33.79 18.80
CA ARG A 120 -11.73 -34.01 19.09
C ARG A 120 -12.62 -33.06 18.30
N ALA A 121 -12.29 -31.77 18.26
CA ALA A 121 -13.04 -30.77 17.50
C ALA A 121 -12.98 -31.04 15.99
N GLU A 122 -11.81 -31.41 15.46
CA GLU A 122 -11.62 -31.78 14.07
C GLU A 122 -12.30 -33.11 13.70
N ARG A 123 -12.69 -33.96 14.64
CA ARG A 123 -13.48 -35.17 14.34
C ARG A 123 -14.98 -34.90 14.22
N MET A 124 -15.47 -33.77 14.71
CA MET A 124 -16.88 -33.40 14.59
C MET A 124 -17.16 -32.92 13.17
N THR A 125 -17.86 -33.75 12.38
CA THR A 125 -18.38 -33.32 11.08
C THR A 125 -19.56 -32.39 11.31
N SER A 126 -19.42 -31.13 10.87
CA SER A 126 -20.54 -30.19 10.89
C SER A 126 -21.48 -30.53 9.73
N ASN A 127 -22.74 -30.84 10.03
CA ASN A 127 -23.74 -31.11 9.01
C ASN A 127 -24.31 -29.77 8.50
N PHE A 128 -23.89 -29.36 7.31
CA PHE A 128 -24.35 -28.13 6.64
C PHE A 128 -25.66 -28.31 5.87
N SER A 129 -26.33 -29.47 5.98
CA SER A 129 -27.56 -29.76 5.24
C SER A 129 -28.75 -28.97 5.77
N SER A 130 -29.04 -27.82 5.16
CA SER A 130 -30.28 -27.08 5.40
C SER A 130 -31.35 -27.49 4.37
N ARG A 131 -32.57 -27.85 4.83
CA ARG A 131 -33.70 -28.17 3.93
C ARG A 131 -34.30 -26.96 3.20
N ARG A 132 -33.87 -25.74 3.53
CA ARG A 132 -34.39 -24.50 2.93
C ARG A 132 -33.47 -24.06 1.77
N PRO A 133 -34.02 -23.76 0.58
CA PRO A 133 -33.24 -23.20 -0.51
C PRO A 133 -32.92 -21.74 -0.19
N PHE A 134 -31.68 -21.46 0.20
CA PHE A 134 -31.24 -20.10 0.43
C PHE A 134 -30.67 -19.49 -0.87
N PRO A 135 -30.98 -18.22 -1.20
CA PRO A 135 -30.48 -17.55 -2.42
C PRO A 135 -28.95 -17.47 -2.53
N TYR A 136 -28.23 -17.61 -1.42
CA TYR A 136 -26.77 -17.64 -1.38
C TYR A 136 -26.18 -19.04 -1.69
N ASN A 137 -26.98 -20.10 -1.62
CA ASN A 137 -26.59 -21.46 -1.99
C ASN A 137 -26.82 -21.76 -3.48
N CYS A 138 -27.46 -20.84 -4.21
CA CYS A 138 -27.63 -20.95 -5.66
C CYS A 138 -26.30 -20.85 -6.40
N GLU A 139 -26.26 -21.41 -7.61
CA GLU A 139 -25.13 -21.31 -8.53
C GLU A 139 -24.74 -19.87 -8.85
N PHE A 140 -23.45 -19.70 -9.10
CA PHE A 140 -22.86 -18.46 -9.53
C PHE A 140 -23.32 -18.11 -10.94
N ARG A 141 -23.67 -16.85 -11.15
CA ARG A 141 -24.08 -16.32 -12.45
C ARG A 141 -22.95 -15.53 -13.10
N MET A 142 -22.97 -15.42 -14.43
CA MET A 142 -21.94 -14.72 -15.22
C MET A 142 -21.74 -13.26 -14.79
N PHE A 143 -22.80 -12.57 -14.37
CA PHE A 143 -22.69 -11.20 -13.87
C PHE A 143 -21.93 -11.12 -12.54
N GLU A 144 -22.03 -12.13 -11.69
CA GLU A 144 -21.31 -12.19 -10.40
C GLU A 144 -19.82 -12.38 -10.66
N LEU A 145 -19.46 -13.33 -11.54
CA LEU A 145 -18.08 -13.56 -11.96
C LEU A 145 -17.44 -12.29 -12.54
N LYS A 146 -18.15 -11.59 -13.44
CA LYS A 146 -17.64 -10.33 -14.03
C LYS A 146 -17.55 -9.20 -13.00
N ALA A 147 -18.53 -9.09 -12.11
CA ALA A 147 -18.53 -8.07 -11.05
C ALA A 147 -17.38 -8.28 -10.07
N ASP A 148 -17.08 -9.53 -9.70
CA ASP A 148 -16.01 -9.84 -8.76
C ASP A 148 -14.64 -9.69 -9.41
N LEU A 149 -14.46 -10.12 -10.67
CA LEU A 149 -13.25 -9.86 -11.45
C LEU A 149 -12.98 -8.36 -11.63
N SER A 150 -14.02 -7.53 -11.76
CA SER A 150 -13.86 -6.07 -11.87
C SER A 150 -13.35 -5.41 -10.58
N LYS A 151 -13.63 -6.02 -9.42
CA LYS A 151 -13.22 -5.53 -8.09
C LYS A 151 -11.86 -6.07 -7.65
N ALA A 152 -11.40 -7.17 -8.26
CA ALA A 152 -10.12 -7.76 -7.95
C ALA A 152 -8.98 -6.80 -8.33
N HIS A 153 -8.13 -6.46 -7.36
CA HIS A 153 -6.89 -5.72 -7.60
C HIS A 153 -5.81 -6.70 -8.06
N ASP A 154 -4.85 -6.22 -8.86
CA ASP A 154 -3.67 -7.00 -9.21
C ASP A 154 -2.85 -7.30 -7.95
N SER A 155 -2.96 -8.53 -7.45
CA SER A 155 -2.05 -9.10 -6.46
C SER A 155 -0.88 -9.77 -7.16
N SER A 156 0.14 -10.15 -6.39
CA SER A 156 1.19 -11.05 -6.90
C SER A 156 0.54 -12.29 -7.54
N PRO A 157 0.99 -12.70 -8.74
CA PRO A 157 0.45 -13.88 -9.41
C PRO A 157 0.67 -15.13 -8.54
N GLY A 158 -0.23 -16.10 -8.66
CA GLY A 158 -0.08 -17.40 -8.01
C GLY A 158 1.17 -18.15 -8.50
N SER A 159 1.46 -19.31 -7.91
CA SER A 159 2.54 -20.20 -8.38
C SER A 159 2.35 -20.67 -9.82
N ASP A 160 1.13 -20.58 -10.34
CA ASP A 160 0.72 -20.81 -11.72
C ASP A 160 1.06 -19.65 -12.67
N GLY A 161 1.53 -18.51 -12.14
CA GLY A 161 1.88 -17.33 -12.92
C GLY A 161 0.68 -16.54 -13.43
N ILE A 162 -0.54 -16.87 -13.00
CA ILE A 162 -1.77 -16.23 -13.50
C ILE A 162 -2.09 -15.01 -12.63
N ALA A 163 -2.13 -13.83 -13.25
CA ALA A 163 -2.52 -12.59 -12.59
C ALA A 163 -4.00 -12.24 -12.82
N TYR A 164 -4.62 -11.49 -11.89
CA TYR A 164 -6.01 -11.03 -12.05
C TYR A 164 -6.21 -10.14 -13.28
N SER A 165 -5.18 -9.42 -13.73
CA SER A 165 -5.17 -8.71 -15.02
C SER A 165 -5.41 -9.65 -16.20
N MET A 166 -4.88 -10.86 -16.19
CA MET A 166 -5.07 -11.84 -17.27
C MET A 166 -6.52 -12.34 -17.29
N LEU A 167 -7.09 -12.63 -16.11
CA LEU A 167 -8.48 -13.08 -15.98
C LEU A 167 -9.50 -12.01 -16.38
N ARG A 168 -9.20 -10.73 -16.16
CA ARG A 168 -10.05 -9.60 -16.58
C ARG A 168 -10.13 -9.43 -18.10
N HIS A 169 -9.11 -9.86 -18.85
CA HIS A 169 -9.04 -9.73 -20.31
C HIS A 169 -9.39 -11.02 -21.06
N LEU A 170 -9.90 -12.04 -20.37
CA LEU A 170 -10.35 -13.28 -21.01
C LEU A 170 -11.60 -13.05 -21.88
N ASN A 171 -11.69 -13.82 -22.96
CA ASN A 171 -12.87 -13.82 -23.82
C ASN A 171 -14.09 -14.44 -23.10
N SER A 172 -15.29 -14.18 -23.63
CA SER A 172 -16.56 -14.64 -23.03
C SER A 172 -16.68 -16.16 -22.95
N VAL A 173 -16.07 -16.89 -23.90
CA VAL A 173 -16.09 -18.36 -23.97
C VAL A 173 -15.25 -18.96 -22.82
N SER A 174 -14.03 -18.46 -22.62
CA SER A 174 -13.15 -18.85 -21.53
C SER A 174 -13.77 -18.54 -20.17
N LEU A 175 -14.42 -17.37 -20.01
CA LEU A 175 -15.14 -17.03 -18.78
C LEU A 175 -16.34 -17.96 -18.55
N SER A 176 -17.03 -18.41 -19.59
CA SER A 176 -18.14 -19.37 -19.48
C SER A 176 -17.64 -20.74 -19.01
N ASN A 177 -16.50 -21.20 -19.54
CA ASN A 177 -15.88 -22.45 -19.10
C ASN A 177 -15.42 -22.38 -17.64
N ILE A 178 -14.84 -21.26 -17.23
CA ILE A 178 -14.46 -21.01 -15.83
C ILE A 178 -15.69 -21.03 -14.92
N LEU A 179 -16.76 -20.31 -15.30
CA LEU A 179 -18.01 -20.31 -14.54
C LEU A 179 -18.61 -21.71 -14.42
N TYR A 180 -18.59 -22.47 -15.50
CA TYR A 180 -19.04 -23.86 -15.51
C TYR A 180 -18.24 -24.72 -14.55
N LEU A 181 -16.90 -24.62 -14.56
CA LEU A 181 -16.02 -25.33 -13.64
C LEU A 181 -16.30 -24.95 -12.19
N PHE A 182 -16.45 -23.65 -11.89
CA PHE A 182 -16.79 -23.19 -10.54
C PHE A 182 -18.14 -23.74 -10.06
N ASN A 183 -19.16 -23.70 -10.90
CA ASN A 183 -20.47 -24.24 -10.54
C ASN A 183 -20.46 -25.77 -10.42
N ARG A 184 -19.62 -26.45 -11.19
CA ARG A 184 -19.42 -27.90 -11.05
C ARG A 184 -18.79 -28.24 -9.70
N VAL A 185 -17.70 -27.57 -9.33
CA VAL A 185 -17.06 -27.70 -8.00
C VAL A 185 -17.99 -27.25 -6.87
N TRP A 186 -18.87 -26.28 -7.11
CA TRP A 186 -19.85 -25.84 -6.12
C TRP A 186 -20.92 -26.90 -5.83
N ARG A 187 -21.36 -27.63 -6.85
CA ARG A 187 -22.35 -28.73 -6.72
C ARG A 187 -21.71 -30.00 -6.16
N GLU A 188 -20.53 -30.35 -6.69
CA GLU A 188 -19.71 -31.48 -6.23
C GLU A 188 -18.97 -31.02 -4.98
N GLN A 189 -19.61 -31.12 -3.80
CA GLN A 189 -19.07 -30.68 -2.50
C GLN A 189 -17.54 -30.81 -2.44
N PHE A 190 -16.86 -29.71 -2.07
CA PHE A 190 -15.41 -29.66 -1.93
C PHE A 190 -14.89 -30.90 -1.17
N PRO A 191 -13.82 -31.56 -1.64
CA PRO A 191 -13.14 -32.57 -0.85
C PRO A 191 -12.84 -31.99 0.54
N THR A 192 -13.30 -32.71 1.55
CA THR A 192 -13.33 -32.33 2.98
C THR A 192 -12.02 -31.78 3.57
N PRO A 193 -10.80 -31.98 3.02
CA PRO A 193 -9.61 -31.33 3.57
C PRO A 193 -9.55 -29.79 3.36
N MET A 194 -10.03 -29.24 2.24
CA MET A 194 -9.91 -27.78 1.96
C MET A 194 -10.97 -26.94 2.68
N ALA A 195 -12.10 -27.54 3.04
CA ALA A 195 -13.15 -26.85 3.79
C ALA A 195 -12.68 -26.38 5.18
N ARG A 196 -11.65 -27.00 5.75
CA ARG A 196 -11.09 -26.60 7.06
C ARG A 196 -10.16 -25.39 6.97
N SER A 197 -9.43 -25.22 5.87
CA SER A 197 -8.43 -24.14 5.76
C SER A 197 -9.00 -22.82 5.23
N CYS A 198 -10.08 -22.86 4.43
CA CYS A 198 -10.67 -21.63 3.87
C CYS A 198 -11.60 -20.88 4.83
N CYS A 199 -12.07 -21.52 5.91
CA CYS A 199 -13.02 -20.89 6.84
C CYS A 199 -12.41 -19.77 7.71
N ASP A 200 -11.08 -19.65 7.77
CA ASP A 200 -10.40 -18.61 8.56
C ASP A 200 -10.06 -17.34 7.73
N SER A 201 -10.40 -17.29 6.45
CA SER A 201 -10.18 -16.09 5.62
C SER A 201 -11.52 -15.46 5.18
N HIS A 202 -11.95 -14.46 5.96
CA HIS A 202 -12.90 -13.39 5.60
C HIS A 202 -14.00 -13.73 4.57
N PRO A 203 -15.26 -13.96 4.98
CA PRO A 203 -16.38 -14.02 4.05
C PRO A 203 -16.69 -12.61 3.53
N GLN A 204 -16.19 -12.25 2.34
CA GLN A 204 -16.71 -11.10 1.60
C GLN A 204 -18.14 -11.42 1.15
N THR A 205 -19.09 -10.72 1.75
CA THR A 205 -20.52 -10.82 1.47
C THR A 205 -20.85 -10.35 0.05
N ARG A 206 -21.60 -11.18 -0.68
CA ARG A 206 -22.19 -10.86 -1.99
C ARG A 206 -23.16 -9.67 -1.86
N LYS A 207 -22.92 -8.59 -2.61
CA LYS A 207 -23.91 -7.50 -2.81
C LYS A 207 -24.61 -7.68 -4.15
N ARG A 208 -25.88 -8.12 -4.14
CA ARG A 208 -26.83 -7.97 -5.27
C ARG A 208 -27.62 -6.66 -5.07
N GLY A 209 -28.05 -6.03 -6.17
CA GLY A 209 -28.50 -4.64 -6.24
C GLY A 209 -29.67 -4.22 -5.33
N ILE A 210 -29.82 -2.90 -5.23
CA ILE A 210 -30.65 -2.15 -4.28
C ILE A 210 -32.13 -2.27 -4.66
N HIS A 211 -32.87 -3.11 -3.94
CA HIS A 211 -34.26 -2.80 -3.61
C HIS A 211 -34.20 -1.60 -2.65
N LEU A 212 -34.92 -0.50 -2.93
CA LEU A 212 -35.13 0.57 -1.95
C LEU A 212 -36.11 0.10 -0.88
N ASP A 213 -35.69 -0.94 -0.17
CA ASP A 213 -36.11 -1.22 1.18
C ASP A 213 -35.34 -0.25 2.11
N PRO A 214 -35.92 0.15 3.26
CA PRO A 214 -35.17 0.81 4.30
C PRO A 214 -33.97 -0.09 4.65
N ILE A 215 -32.75 0.38 4.36
CA ILE A 215 -31.54 -0.40 4.62
C ILE A 215 -31.47 -0.60 6.14
N ARG A 216 -31.87 -1.79 6.61
CA ARG A 216 -31.95 -2.21 8.03
C ARG A 216 -32.93 -1.44 8.91
N ASN A 217 -34.14 -1.12 8.45
CA ASN A 217 -35.16 -0.50 9.33
C ASN A 217 -34.73 0.83 9.98
N ASP A 218 -33.64 1.44 9.49
CA ASP A 218 -33.08 2.70 9.99
C ASP A 218 -33.38 3.81 8.98
N ALA A 219 -33.95 4.92 9.46
CA ALA A 219 -34.27 6.08 8.64
C ALA A 219 -32.99 6.70 8.05
N ILE A 220 -33.01 7.04 6.76
CA ILE A 220 -31.90 7.76 6.12
C ILE A 220 -31.80 9.15 6.76
N PRO A 221 -30.67 9.51 7.38
CA PRO A 221 -30.53 10.81 8.00
C PRO A 221 -30.56 11.89 6.93
N ILE A 222 -31.44 12.88 7.12
CA ILE A 222 -31.41 14.12 6.36
C ILE A 222 -30.21 14.91 6.87
N VAL A 223 -29.16 15.00 6.05
CA VAL A 223 -27.93 15.74 6.37
C VAL A 223 -27.86 16.96 5.47
N ASP A 224 -27.50 18.12 6.04
CA ASP A 224 -27.42 19.39 5.29
C ASP A 224 -26.26 19.43 4.28
N GLU A 225 -25.26 18.56 4.45
CA GLU A 225 -24.11 18.42 3.57
C GLU A 225 -23.85 16.94 3.26
N ILE A 226 -23.69 16.61 1.98
CA ILE A 226 -23.32 15.26 1.53
C ILE A 226 -22.09 15.32 0.63
N ARG A 227 -21.13 14.42 0.89
CA ARG A 227 -19.95 14.27 0.04
C ARG A 227 -20.20 13.16 -0.99
N PHE A 228 -20.20 13.53 -2.26
CA PHE A 228 -20.37 12.59 -3.38
C PHE A 228 -19.25 12.79 -4.40
N LEU A 229 -18.57 11.70 -4.77
CA LEU A 229 -17.42 11.70 -5.68
C LEU A 229 -16.35 12.77 -5.35
N GLY A 230 -16.14 13.05 -4.06
CA GLY A 230 -15.15 14.04 -3.61
C GLY A 230 -15.62 15.50 -3.64
N VAL A 231 -16.81 15.79 -4.16
CA VAL A 231 -17.48 17.10 -4.12
C VAL A 231 -18.47 17.14 -2.95
N ILE A 232 -18.56 18.28 -2.26
CA ILE A 232 -19.53 18.48 -1.18
C ILE A 232 -20.73 19.24 -1.74
N PHE A 233 -21.90 18.65 -1.59
CA PHE A 233 -23.19 19.22 -1.95
C PHE A 233 -23.87 19.68 -0.67
N ASP A 234 -24.18 20.97 -0.59
CA ASP A 234 -25.04 21.52 0.44
C ASP A 234 -26.50 21.44 0.00
N ARG A 235 -27.43 21.51 0.95
CA ARG A 235 -28.88 21.47 0.71
C ARG A 235 -29.38 22.45 -0.36
N LYS A 236 -28.69 23.58 -0.53
CA LYS A 236 -29.05 24.64 -1.49
C LYS A 236 -28.17 24.65 -2.76
N LEU A 237 -27.27 23.67 -2.92
CA LEU A 237 -26.31 23.60 -4.03
C LEU A 237 -25.53 24.91 -4.25
N THR A 238 -25.24 25.63 -3.16
CA THR A 238 -24.38 26.82 -3.19
C THR A 238 -22.90 26.47 -3.30
N PHE A 239 -22.52 25.23 -2.99
CA PHE A 239 -21.16 24.69 -3.00
C PHE A 239 -20.17 25.45 -2.10
N LEU A 240 -20.65 26.32 -1.21
CA LEU A 240 -19.81 27.15 -0.35
C LEU A 240 -18.89 26.32 0.57
N PRO A 241 -19.38 25.25 1.24
CA PRO A 241 -18.53 24.39 2.07
C PRO A 241 -17.44 23.70 1.23
N HIS A 242 -17.78 23.28 0.00
CA HIS A 242 -16.84 22.67 -0.92
C HIS A 242 -15.71 23.64 -1.32
N ILE A 243 -16.07 24.86 -1.72
CA ILE A 243 -15.13 25.90 -2.15
C ILE A 243 -14.16 26.28 -1.02
N LEU A 244 -14.66 26.43 0.21
CA LEU A 244 -13.81 26.73 1.37
C LEU A 244 -12.84 25.57 1.68
N GLN A 245 -13.31 24.33 1.59
CA GLN A 245 -12.44 23.17 1.77
C GLN A 245 -11.40 23.05 0.66
N LEU A 246 -11.79 23.33 -0.59
CA LEU A 246 -10.91 23.33 -1.76
C LEU A 246 -9.81 24.39 -1.60
N ARG A 247 -10.16 25.62 -1.24
CA ARG A 247 -9.21 26.70 -0.94
C ARG A 247 -8.18 26.25 0.09
N LYS A 248 -8.61 25.73 1.24
CA LYS A 248 -7.71 25.28 2.32
C LYS A 248 -6.75 24.16 1.86
N LYS A 249 -7.18 23.29 0.94
CA LYS A 249 -6.32 22.25 0.33
C LYS A 249 -5.33 22.85 -0.66
N CYS A 250 -5.76 23.83 -1.45
CA CYS A 250 -4.91 24.58 -2.39
C CYS A 250 -3.86 25.41 -1.64
N GLU A 251 -4.22 26.11 -0.56
CA GLU A 251 -3.30 26.87 0.30
C GLU A 251 -2.17 25.99 0.87
N LYS A 252 -2.51 24.79 1.35
CA LYS A 252 -1.50 23.83 1.81
C LYS A 252 -0.54 23.45 0.69
N SER A 253 -1.05 23.28 -0.53
CA SER A 253 -0.24 22.93 -1.70
C SER A 253 0.60 24.12 -2.19
N LEU A 254 0.07 25.34 -2.09
CA LEU A 254 0.78 26.58 -2.34
C LEU A 254 1.95 26.79 -1.38
N ASN A 255 1.77 26.50 -0.09
CA ASN A 255 2.85 26.58 0.88
C ASN A 255 4.00 25.62 0.56
N ILE A 256 3.70 24.43 0.00
CA ILE A 256 4.74 23.52 -0.51
C ILE A 256 5.45 24.15 -1.70
N LEU A 257 4.70 24.74 -2.64
CA LEU A 257 5.28 25.38 -3.82
C LEU A 257 6.20 26.55 -3.42
N LYS A 258 5.81 27.32 -2.39
CA LYS A 258 6.65 28.36 -1.78
C LYS A 258 7.95 27.78 -1.20
N VAL A 259 7.88 26.65 -0.47
CA VAL A 259 9.08 25.97 0.07
C VAL A 259 9.98 25.43 -1.05
N LEU A 260 9.39 24.87 -2.11
CA LEU A 260 10.14 24.35 -3.26
C LEU A 260 10.76 25.47 -4.12
N SER A 261 10.29 26.71 -4.00
CA SER A 261 10.84 27.87 -4.68
C SER A 261 12.04 28.53 -3.95
N CYS A 262 12.49 27.98 -2.81
CA CYS A 262 13.64 28.51 -2.06
C CYS A 262 14.96 28.47 -2.85
N THR A 263 15.78 29.51 -2.74
CA THR A 263 16.96 29.76 -3.61
C THR A 263 18.16 28.84 -3.40
N SER A 264 18.22 28.07 -2.30
CA SER A 264 19.38 27.20 -1.98
C SER A 264 19.31 25.78 -2.57
N TRP A 265 18.10 25.24 -2.77
CA TRP A 265 17.84 23.90 -3.33
C TRP A 265 16.61 23.87 -4.26
N GLY A 266 16.12 25.03 -4.68
CA GLY A 266 14.82 25.19 -5.33
C GLY A 266 14.71 24.58 -6.72
N ALA A 267 13.49 24.23 -7.08
CA ALA A 267 13.16 23.74 -8.41
C ALA A 267 13.18 24.88 -9.45
N ASP A 268 13.57 24.54 -10.68
CA ASP A 268 13.53 25.46 -11.81
C ASP A 268 12.09 25.91 -12.13
N ARG A 269 11.95 27.04 -12.84
CA ARG A 269 10.65 27.61 -13.22
C ARG A 269 9.73 26.60 -13.91
N THR A 270 10.28 25.78 -14.80
CA THR A 270 9.49 24.77 -15.52
C THR A 270 9.01 23.64 -14.62
N SER A 271 9.83 23.20 -13.67
CA SER A 271 9.42 22.22 -12.64
C SER A 271 8.39 22.79 -11.67
N LEU A 272 8.54 24.05 -11.24
CA LEU A 272 7.53 24.71 -10.40
C LEU A 272 6.18 24.82 -11.11
N LEU A 273 6.19 25.16 -12.40
CA LEU A 273 4.97 25.22 -13.21
C LEU A 273 4.31 23.84 -13.35
N ARG A 274 5.10 22.79 -13.60
CA ARG A 274 4.61 21.40 -13.66
C ARG A 274 3.98 20.96 -12.35
N ILE A 275 4.60 21.29 -11.22
CA ILE A 275 4.07 20.96 -9.89
C ILE A 275 2.78 21.73 -9.60
N TYR A 276 2.72 23.02 -9.97
CA TYR A 276 1.50 23.83 -9.88
C TYR A 276 0.35 23.18 -10.67
N GLN A 277 0.60 22.83 -11.92
CA GLN A 277 -0.38 22.18 -12.80
C GLN A 277 -0.83 20.82 -12.26
N ALA A 278 0.12 19.99 -11.80
CA ALA A 278 -0.17 18.65 -11.32
C ALA A 278 -0.91 18.61 -9.98
N VAL A 279 -0.72 19.60 -9.10
CA VAL A 279 -1.20 19.53 -7.70
C VAL A 279 -2.34 20.50 -7.41
N ILE A 280 -2.28 21.72 -7.94
CA ILE A 280 -3.27 22.77 -7.66
C ILE A 280 -4.31 22.79 -8.77
N LEU A 281 -3.86 22.92 -10.02
CA LEU A 281 -4.75 23.02 -11.18
C LEU A 281 -5.60 21.76 -11.34
N SER A 282 -4.98 20.57 -11.22
CA SER A 282 -5.70 19.28 -11.27
C SER A 282 -6.87 19.14 -10.27
N ARG A 283 -6.80 19.81 -9.11
CA ARG A 283 -7.86 19.78 -8.09
C ARG A 283 -8.96 20.79 -8.35
N ILE A 284 -8.61 21.93 -8.95
CA ILE A 284 -9.58 22.94 -9.36
C ILE A 284 -10.36 22.38 -10.55
N ASP A 285 -9.67 21.86 -11.57
CA ASP A 285 -10.25 21.32 -12.80
C ASP A 285 -11.18 20.13 -12.57
N TYR A 286 -10.89 19.27 -11.59
CA TYR A 286 -11.72 18.09 -11.31
C TYR A 286 -13.18 18.42 -10.97
N GLY A 287 -13.42 19.51 -10.23
CA GLY A 287 -14.76 19.88 -9.76
C GLY A 287 -15.35 21.11 -10.44
N CYS A 288 -14.60 21.81 -11.30
CA CYS A 288 -15.00 23.12 -11.83
C CYS A 288 -16.30 23.06 -12.64
N LEU A 289 -16.58 21.92 -13.30
CA LEU A 289 -17.83 21.68 -14.01
C LEU A 289 -19.06 21.72 -13.08
N VAL A 290 -18.90 21.31 -11.82
CA VAL A 290 -20.00 21.16 -10.86
C VAL A 290 -20.21 22.44 -10.06
N TYR A 291 -19.15 22.98 -9.46
CA TYR A 291 -19.26 24.20 -8.64
C TYR A 291 -19.11 25.49 -9.46
N GLY A 292 -18.81 25.41 -10.76
CA GLY A 292 -18.70 26.58 -11.64
C GLY A 292 -19.99 27.39 -11.77
N SER A 293 -21.15 26.76 -11.50
CA SER A 293 -22.45 27.43 -11.41
C SER A 293 -22.67 28.19 -10.09
N ALA A 294 -21.74 28.10 -9.13
CA ALA A 294 -21.84 28.79 -7.85
C ALA A 294 -21.75 30.32 -8.02
N ARG A 295 -22.29 31.06 -7.05
CA ARG A 295 -22.29 32.53 -7.06
C ARG A 295 -20.86 33.05 -7.19
N SER A 296 -20.65 34.05 -8.05
CA SER A 296 -19.32 34.62 -8.35
C SER A 296 -18.57 35.11 -7.10
N ALA A 297 -19.29 35.56 -6.07
CA ALA A 297 -18.70 35.95 -4.78
C ALA A 297 -18.04 34.78 -4.02
N ALA A 298 -18.54 33.55 -4.19
CA ALA A 298 -17.92 32.35 -3.63
C ALA A 298 -16.69 31.93 -4.46
N LEU A 299 -16.78 32.00 -5.79
CA LEU A 299 -15.67 31.67 -6.70
C LEU A 299 -14.46 32.59 -6.52
N ARG A 300 -14.67 33.90 -6.31
CA ARG A 300 -13.59 34.86 -6.03
C ARG A 300 -12.71 34.50 -4.83
N ARG A 301 -13.18 33.62 -3.94
CA ARG A 301 -12.38 33.14 -2.79
C ARG A 301 -11.33 32.11 -3.17
N LEU A 302 -11.38 31.55 -4.39
CA LEU A 302 -10.35 30.66 -4.94
C LEU A 302 -9.22 31.44 -5.62
N ASP A 303 -9.47 32.68 -6.04
CA ASP A 303 -8.51 33.54 -6.73
C ASP A 303 -7.54 34.26 -5.76
N THR A 304 -7.86 34.29 -4.46
CA THR A 304 -7.08 34.94 -3.38
C THR A 304 -6.30 33.95 -2.52
#